data_AF-A0AA94TPM0-F1
#
_entry.id   AF-A0AA94TPM0-F1
#
_cell.length_a   1.000
_cell.length_b   1.000
_cell.length_c   1.000
_cell.angle_alpha   90.00
_cell.angle_beta   90.00
_cell.angle_gamma   90.00
#
_symmetry.space_group_name_H-M   'P 1'
#
loop_
_entity.id
_entity.type
_entity.pdbx_description
1 polymer ?
#
loop_
_entity_poly.entity_id
_entity_poly.type
_entity_poly.pdbx_seq_one_letter_code
_entity_poly.pdbx_strand_id
1 'polypeptide(L)'
;MGTSALFQPMAVLQQGLDLFDDVSGAFGDLSDNGRSSGIAEAKARLLETDAEGDAKDIRRRAVKDAAELREEREKGRAGRNTRWGGSNLAMSGSKALVRDAGRIKDTEDEEDTLFEGEMNAQSALRDARTRANMLRINGGGTGDRSILSLGSSIYGRD
;
A
#
# COMPACT_ATOMS: atom_id res chain seq x y z
N MET A 1 38.22 35.54 -57.54
CA MET A 1 38.91 36.41 -56.57
C MET A 1 38.04 36.46 -55.33
N GLY A 2 38.46 35.79 -54.27
CA GLY A 2 37.80 35.88 -52.96
C GLY A 2 38.51 36.90 -52.09
N THR A 3 37.81 37.45 -51.09
CA THR A 3 38.36 37.82 -49.78
C THR A 3 37.21 38.05 -48.78
N SER A 4 37.18 37.17 -47.77
CA SER A 4 37.05 37.54 -46.36
C SER A 4 35.67 37.92 -45.81
N ALA A 5 34.77 36.94 -45.68
CA ALA A 5 33.83 36.92 -44.55
C ALA A 5 34.60 36.46 -43.29
N LEU A 6 35.30 37.41 -42.65
CA LEU A 6 35.99 37.20 -41.39
C LEU A 6 35.03 37.42 -40.22
N PHE A 7 35.06 36.46 -39.30
CA PHE A 7 34.74 36.60 -37.89
C PHE A 7 33.28 36.92 -37.53
N GLN A 8 32.55 35.93 -36.97
CA GLN A 8 32.06 35.99 -35.57
C GLN A 8 31.71 34.59 -35.01
N PRO A 9 32.65 33.62 -34.93
CA PRO A 9 32.40 32.41 -34.13
C PRO A 9 32.41 32.71 -32.61
N MET A 10 33.06 33.78 -32.18
CA MET A 10 33.19 34.15 -30.76
C MET A 10 31.89 34.68 -30.14
N ALA A 11 31.05 35.38 -30.90
CA ALA A 11 29.80 35.95 -30.38
C ALA A 11 28.74 34.87 -30.07
N VAL A 12 28.66 33.84 -30.91
CA VAL A 12 27.74 32.71 -30.73
C VAL A 12 28.20 31.79 -29.59
N LEU A 13 29.52 31.61 -29.42
CA LEU A 13 30.08 30.85 -28.30
C LEU A 13 29.89 31.58 -26.95
N GLN A 14 30.05 32.91 -26.91
CA GLN A 14 29.77 33.68 -25.69
C GLN A 14 28.30 33.64 -25.31
N GLN A 15 27.38 33.79 -26.28
CA GLN A 15 25.95 33.66 -26.01
C GLN A 15 25.58 32.26 -25.50
N GLY A 16 26.22 31.21 -26.01
CA GLY A 16 26.01 29.84 -25.55
C GLY A 16 26.54 29.58 -24.14
N LEU A 17 27.66 30.19 -23.76
CA LEU A 17 28.22 30.11 -22.40
C LEU A 17 27.39 30.92 -21.40
N ASP A 18 26.96 32.13 -21.76
CA ASP A 18 26.12 32.98 -20.90
C ASP A 18 24.74 32.34 -20.66
N LEU A 19 24.14 31.69 -21.68
CA LEU A 19 22.89 30.92 -21.51
C LEU A 19 23.09 29.67 -20.64
N PHE A 20 24.28 29.05 -20.67
CA PHE A 20 24.59 27.88 -19.84
C PHE A 20 24.87 28.27 -18.38
N ASP A 21 25.52 29.42 -18.16
CA ASP A 21 25.72 30.01 -16.83
C ASP A 21 24.39 30.52 -16.24
N ASP A 22 23.48 31.10 -17.02
CA ASP A 22 22.15 31.51 -16.53
C ASP A 22 21.27 30.31 -16.17
N VAL A 23 21.32 29.23 -16.95
CA VAL A 23 20.58 27.99 -16.66
C VAL A 23 21.20 27.25 -15.48
N SER A 24 22.53 27.17 -15.39
CA SER A 24 23.22 26.52 -14.26
C SER A 24 23.15 27.37 -12.97
N GLY A 25 23.11 28.69 -13.08
CA GLY A 25 22.83 29.63 -12.00
C GLY A 25 21.37 29.52 -11.51
N ALA A 26 20.39 29.44 -12.41
CA ALA A 26 19.00 29.15 -12.05
C ALA A 26 18.81 27.73 -11.46
N PHE A 27 19.63 26.76 -11.88
CA PHE A 27 19.68 25.43 -11.27
C PHE A 27 20.48 25.39 -9.95
N GLY A 28 21.42 26.31 -9.74
CA GLY A 28 22.27 26.40 -8.54
C GLY A 28 21.62 27.17 -7.40
N ASP A 29 20.75 28.12 -7.70
CA ASP A 29 20.07 28.99 -6.72
C ASP A 29 18.74 28.38 -6.20
N LEU A 30 18.27 27.30 -6.80
CA LEU A 30 17.21 26.43 -6.26
C LEU A 30 17.83 25.47 -5.24
N SER A 31 18.16 26.03 -4.07
CA SER A 31 18.32 25.39 -2.75
C SER A 31 18.43 23.85 -2.76
N ASP A 32 19.55 23.31 -2.29
CA ASP A 32 19.80 21.87 -2.04
C ASP A 32 18.64 21.14 -1.31
N ASN A 33 17.76 21.87 -0.62
CA ASN A 33 16.56 21.36 0.03
C ASN A 33 15.39 21.06 -0.93
N GLY A 34 15.30 21.70 -2.10
CA GLY A 34 14.17 21.54 -3.04
C GLY A 34 14.27 20.29 -3.92
N ARG A 35 15.47 19.95 -4.41
CA ARG A 35 15.70 18.74 -5.22
C ARG A 35 15.66 17.46 -4.40
N SER A 36 16.23 17.48 -3.20
CA SER A 36 16.22 16.35 -2.26
C SER A 36 14.81 16.02 -1.76
N SER A 37 14.00 17.06 -1.48
CA SER A 37 12.58 16.93 -1.12
C SER A 37 11.75 16.29 -2.25
N GLY A 38 11.92 16.73 -3.50
CA GLY A 38 11.20 16.14 -4.64
C GLY A 38 11.51 14.65 -4.89
N ILE A 39 12.77 14.24 -4.69
CA ILE A 39 13.18 12.83 -4.82
C ILE A 39 12.62 11.99 -3.67
N ALA A 40 12.65 12.53 -2.44
CA ALA A 40 12.09 11.86 -1.27
C ALA A 40 10.58 11.68 -1.38
N GLU A 41 9.86 12.67 -1.90
CA GLU A 41 8.42 12.60 -2.14
C GLU A 41 8.07 11.55 -3.20
N ALA A 42 8.81 11.49 -4.32
CA ALA A 42 8.61 10.49 -5.35
C ALA A 42 8.83 9.06 -4.83
N LYS A 43 9.86 8.84 -4.00
CA LYS A 43 10.12 7.55 -3.35
C LYS A 43 9.05 7.19 -2.32
N ALA A 44 8.58 8.16 -1.54
CA ALA A 44 7.51 7.95 -0.58
C ALA A 44 6.19 7.54 -1.26
N ARG A 45 5.84 8.19 -2.38
CA ARG A 45 4.67 7.82 -3.18
C ARG A 45 4.78 6.41 -3.76
N LEU A 46 5.94 6.05 -4.32
CA LEU A 46 6.18 4.69 -4.81
C LEU A 46 5.97 3.63 -3.71
N LEU A 47 6.50 3.89 -2.52
CA LEU A 47 6.38 2.97 -1.39
C LEU A 47 4.92 2.83 -0.90
N GLU A 48 4.13 3.89 -0.98
CA GLU A 48 2.68 3.83 -0.70
C GLU A 48 1.92 3.06 -1.78
N THR A 49 2.23 3.26 -3.07
CA THR A 49 1.58 2.52 -4.16
C THR A 49 1.92 1.03 -4.15
N ASP A 50 3.16 0.67 -3.83
CA ASP A 50 3.57 -0.72 -3.71
C ASP A 50 2.83 -1.40 -2.56
N ALA A 51 2.72 -0.71 -1.42
CA ALA A 51 1.98 -1.21 -0.26
C ALA A 51 0.47 -1.33 -0.51
N GLU A 52 -0.12 -0.46 -1.33
CA GLU A 52 -1.51 -0.62 -1.78
C GLU A 52 -1.68 -1.88 -2.64
N GLY A 53 -0.70 -2.18 -3.49
CA GLY A 53 -0.62 -3.44 -4.24
C GLY A 53 -0.56 -4.65 -3.32
N ASP A 54 0.38 -4.64 -2.36
CA ASP A 54 0.55 -5.72 -1.39
C ASP A 54 -0.70 -5.93 -0.54
N ALA A 55 -1.33 -4.85 -0.06
CA ALA A 55 -2.56 -4.91 0.73
C ALA A 55 -3.73 -5.52 -0.08
N LYS A 56 -3.83 -5.18 -1.37
CA LYS A 56 -4.83 -5.77 -2.27
C LYS A 56 -4.57 -7.26 -2.47
N ASP A 57 -3.32 -7.67 -2.62
CA ASP A 57 -2.95 -9.07 -2.76
C ASP A 57 -3.19 -9.87 -1.48
N ILE A 58 -2.91 -9.30 -0.31
CA ILE A 58 -3.24 -9.91 0.99
C ILE A 58 -4.75 -10.15 1.11
N ARG A 59 -5.57 -9.13 0.80
CA ARG A 59 -7.04 -9.26 0.79
C ARG A 59 -7.50 -10.35 -0.19
N ARG A 60 -6.90 -10.39 -1.38
CA ARG A 60 -7.25 -11.39 -2.40
C ARG A 60 -6.93 -12.81 -1.94
N ARG A 61 -5.79 -13.01 -1.27
CA ARG A 61 -5.42 -14.31 -0.69
C ARG A 61 -6.39 -14.70 0.42
N ALA A 62 -6.70 -13.80 1.35
CA ALA A 62 -7.66 -14.07 2.42
C ALA A 62 -9.05 -14.48 1.89
N VAL A 63 -9.54 -13.82 0.83
CA VAL A 63 -10.80 -14.21 0.16
C VAL A 63 -10.70 -15.60 -0.47
N LYS A 64 -9.56 -15.94 -1.07
CA LYS A 64 -9.32 -17.28 -1.65
C LYS A 64 -9.30 -18.34 -0.56
N ASP A 65 -8.58 -18.09 0.53
CA ASP A 65 -8.43 -19.02 1.65
C ASP A 65 -9.78 -19.25 2.35
N ALA A 66 -10.58 -18.19 2.56
CA ALA A 66 -11.95 -18.30 3.07
C ALA A 66 -12.87 -19.10 2.13
N ALA A 67 -12.72 -18.94 0.81
CA ALA A 67 -13.49 -19.73 -0.16
C ALA A 67 -13.10 -21.21 -0.15
N GLU A 68 -11.80 -21.53 -0.04
CA GLU A 68 -11.31 -22.91 0.10
C GLU A 68 -11.81 -23.55 1.40
N LEU A 69 -11.74 -22.81 2.52
CA LEU A 69 -12.29 -23.25 3.81
C LEU A 69 -13.78 -23.59 3.66
N ARG A 70 -14.56 -22.73 3.03
CA ARG A 70 -15.99 -22.97 2.79
C ARG A 70 -16.24 -24.24 1.99
N GLU A 71 -15.46 -24.49 0.93
CA GLU A 71 -15.58 -25.68 0.10
C GLU A 71 -15.25 -26.97 0.89
N GLU A 72 -14.17 -26.95 1.67
CA GLU A 72 -13.79 -28.07 2.53
C GLU A 72 -14.85 -28.38 3.59
N ARG A 73 -15.38 -27.35 4.25
CA ARG A 73 -16.46 -27.50 5.23
C ARG A 73 -17.74 -28.01 4.59
N GLU A 74 -18.07 -27.57 3.38
CA GLU A 74 -19.21 -28.09 2.61
C GLU A 74 -19.06 -29.58 2.28
N LYS A 75 -17.89 -30.01 1.81
CA LYS A 75 -17.59 -31.44 1.58
C LYS A 75 -17.76 -32.26 2.87
N GLY A 76 -17.24 -31.75 4.00
CA GLY A 76 -17.43 -32.35 5.31
C GLY A 76 -18.90 -32.44 5.74
N ARG A 77 -19.68 -31.37 5.52
CA ARG A 77 -21.13 -31.33 5.79
C ARG A 77 -21.89 -32.34 4.95
N ALA A 78 -21.61 -32.43 3.66
CA ALA A 78 -22.25 -33.37 2.76
C ALA A 78 -22.04 -34.82 3.23
N GLY A 79 -20.80 -35.19 3.57
CA GLY A 79 -20.48 -36.52 4.11
C GLY A 79 -21.21 -36.83 5.42
N ARG A 80 -21.28 -35.87 6.36
CA ARG A 80 -22.02 -36.03 7.63
C ARG A 80 -23.54 -36.17 7.40
N ASN A 81 -24.11 -35.34 6.53
CA ASN A 81 -25.53 -35.39 6.19
C ASN A 81 -25.92 -36.73 5.52
N THR A 82 -25.09 -37.26 4.62
CA THR A 82 -25.35 -38.57 3.98
C THR A 82 -25.38 -39.71 5.00
N ARG A 83 -24.44 -39.73 5.97
CA ARG A 83 -24.42 -40.74 7.04
C ARG A 83 -25.70 -40.68 7.90
N TRP A 84 -26.22 -39.48 8.14
CA TRP A 84 -27.44 -39.32 8.92
C TRP A 84 -28.70 -39.67 8.12
N GLY A 85 -28.78 -39.27 6.85
CA GLY A 85 -29.89 -39.61 5.96
C GLY A 85 -30.04 -41.11 5.72
N GLY A 86 -28.92 -41.85 5.67
CA GLY A 86 -28.94 -43.32 5.54
C GLY A 86 -29.42 -44.06 6.80
N SER A 87 -29.60 -43.38 7.93
CA SER A 87 -29.96 -44.02 9.20
C SER A 87 -31.48 -44.15 9.43
N ASN A 88 -32.35 -43.65 8.53
CA ASN A 88 -33.84 -43.68 8.66
C ASN A 88 -34.42 -43.24 10.02
N LEU A 89 -33.61 -42.62 10.88
CA LEU A 89 -33.99 -42.10 12.18
C LEU A 89 -34.40 -40.64 12.00
N ALA A 90 -35.66 -40.34 12.33
CA ALA A 90 -36.15 -38.96 12.38
C ALA A 90 -35.15 -38.10 13.17
N MET A 91 -34.71 -36.97 12.59
CA MET A 91 -33.79 -36.05 13.25
C MET A 91 -34.43 -35.56 14.56
N SER A 92 -33.95 -36.07 15.70
CA SER A 92 -34.28 -35.53 17.01
C SER A 92 -33.82 -34.07 17.11
N GLY A 93 -34.58 -33.22 17.79
CA GLY A 93 -34.26 -31.78 17.94
C GLY A 93 -32.86 -31.51 18.51
N SER A 94 -32.33 -32.40 19.35
CA SER A 94 -30.96 -32.29 19.86
C SER A 94 -29.89 -32.45 18.76
N LYS A 95 -30.13 -33.30 17.76
CA LYS A 95 -29.24 -33.44 16.59
C LYS A 95 -29.32 -32.23 15.66
N ALA A 96 -30.48 -31.59 15.56
CA ALA A 96 -30.64 -30.35 14.80
C ALA A 96 -29.80 -29.21 15.41
N LEU A 97 -29.80 -29.08 16.74
CA LEU A 97 -28.97 -28.11 17.45
C LEU A 97 -27.46 -28.32 17.20
N VAL A 98 -26.99 -29.57 17.24
CA VAL A 98 -25.58 -29.88 16.94
C VAL A 98 -25.21 -29.52 15.50
N ARG A 99 -26.13 -29.71 14.56
CA ARG A 99 -25.93 -29.31 13.15
C ARG A 99 -25.82 -27.80 13.00
N ASP A 100 -26.69 -27.05 13.67
CA ASP A 100 -26.70 -25.60 13.58
C ASP A 100 -25.50 -24.99 14.30
N ALA A 101 -25.08 -25.53 15.46
CA ALA A 101 -23.83 -25.14 16.10
C ALA A 101 -22.61 -25.35 15.20
N GLY A 102 -22.57 -26.46 14.45
CA GLY A 102 -21.51 -26.71 13.48
C GLY A 102 -21.50 -25.70 12.32
N ARG A 103 -22.67 -25.24 11.85
CA ARG A 103 -22.77 -24.21 10.82
C ARG A 103 -22.29 -22.85 11.32
N ILE A 104 -22.70 -22.47 12.53
CA ILE A 104 -22.27 -21.21 13.14
C ILE A 104 -20.75 -21.19 13.27
N LYS A 105 -20.16 -22.26 13.80
CA LYS A 105 -18.71 -22.38 13.89
C LYS A 105 -18.01 -22.32 12.54
N ASP A 106 -18.54 -22.98 11.52
CA ASP A 106 -17.97 -22.93 10.17
C ASP A 106 -18.00 -21.48 9.60
N THR A 107 -19.02 -20.69 9.93
CA THR A 107 -19.10 -19.26 9.57
C THR A 107 -18.13 -18.41 10.38
N GLU A 108 -18.02 -18.63 11.68
CA GLU A 108 -17.04 -17.95 12.54
C GLU A 108 -15.60 -18.18 12.04
N ASP A 109 -15.24 -19.43 11.74
CA ASP A 109 -13.90 -19.78 11.22
C ASP A 109 -13.62 -19.06 9.87
N GLU A 110 -14.65 -18.86 9.03
CA GLU A 110 -14.54 -18.15 7.75
C GLU A 110 -14.37 -16.63 7.96
N GLU A 111 -15.17 -16.04 8.84
CA GLU A 111 -15.10 -14.62 9.19
C GLU A 111 -13.76 -14.26 9.84
N ASP A 112 -13.25 -15.12 10.72
CA ASP A 112 -11.93 -14.96 11.35
C ASP A 112 -10.82 -14.90 10.29
N THR A 113 -10.87 -15.79 9.30
CA THR A 113 -9.89 -15.82 8.19
C THR A 113 -9.93 -14.51 7.38
N LEU A 114 -11.13 -14.02 7.07
CA LEU A 114 -11.29 -12.75 6.34
C LEU A 114 -10.82 -11.56 7.18
N PHE A 115 -11.12 -11.57 8.48
CA PHE A 115 -10.74 -10.52 9.41
C PHE A 115 -9.22 -10.44 9.60
N GLU A 116 -8.56 -11.58 9.80
CA GLU A 116 -7.09 -11.65 9.86
C GLU A 116 -6.44 -11.11 8.59
N GLY A 117 -6.99 -11.46 7.42
CA GLY A 117 -6.57 -10.93 6.14
C GLY A 117 -6.66 -9.39 6.05
N GLU A 118 -7.78 -8.83 6.50
CA GLU A 118 -7.97 -7.38 6.51
C GLU A 118 -7.05 -6.67 7.51
N MET A 119 -6.88 -7.24 8.70
CA MET A 119 -5.94 -6.73 9.72
C MET A 119 -4.50 -6.70 9.19
N ASN A 120 -4.08 -7.77 8.51
CA ASN A 120 -2.75 -7.85 7.89
C ASN A 120 -2.57 -6.82 6.78
N ALA A 121 -3.59 -6.63 5.93
CA ALA A 121 -3.57 -5.61 4.88
C ALA A 121 -3.48 -4.18 5.45
N GLN A 122 -4.25 -3.89 6.51
CA GLN A 122 -4.19 -2.60 7.19
C GLN A 122 -2.85 -2.35 7.88
N SER A 123 -2.28 -3.39 8.50
CA SER A 123 -0.96 -3.33 9.12
C SER A 123 0.12 -3.00 8.08
N ALA A 124 0.12 -3.68 6.93
CA ALA A 124 1.05 -3.42 5.83
C ALA A 124 0.95 -1.97 5.32
N LEU A 125 -0.28 -1.45 5.13
CA LEU A 125 -0.51 -0.05 4.74
C LEU A 125 0.00 0.93 5.79
N ARG A 126 -0.22 0.66 7.07
CA ARG A 126 0.20 1.53 8.17
C ARG A 126 1.72 1.60 8.28
N ASP A 127 2.39 0.46 8.17
CA ASP A 127 3.85 0.37 8.19
C ASP A 127 4.46 1.11 6.99
N ALA A 128 3.91 0.90 5.79
CA ALA A 128 4.36 1.58 4.59
C ALA A 128 4.18 3.10 4.69
N ARG A 129 3.01 3.58 5.11
CA ARG A 129 2.78 5.03 5.34
C ARG A 129 3.74 5.62 6.36
N THR A 130 4.05 4.87 7.42
CA THR A 130 5.03 5.31 8.43
C THR A 130 6.43 5.46 7.80
N ARG A 131 6.86 4.49 7.00
CA ARG A 131 8.15 4.54 6.28
C ARG A 131 8.17 5.66 5.23
N ALA A 132 7.10 5.84 4.47
CA ALA A 132 6.95 6.92 3.50
C ALA A 132 7.03 8.30 4.17
N ASN A 133 6.40 8.46 5.33
CA ASN A 133 6.50 9.68 6.12
C ASN A 133 7.91 9.93 6.65
N MET A 134 8.62 8.90 7.11
CA MET A 134 10.04 9.03 7.49
C MET A 134 10.91 9.45 6.30
N LEU A 135 10.66 8.92 5.10
CA LEU A 135 11.36 9.33 3.88
C LEU A 135 11.13 10.81 3.55
N ARG A 136 9.87 11.29 3.64
CA ARG A 136 9.53 12.71 3.42
C ARG A 136 10.25 13.62 4.42
N ILE A 137 10.20 13.28 5.71
CA ILE A 137 10.83 14.06 6.79
C ILE A 137 12.35 14.11 6.61
N ASN A 138 12.99 12.97 6.35
CA ASN A 138 14.44 12.89 6.15
C ASN A 138 14.90 13.61 4.87
N GLY A 139 14.02 13.77 3.88
CA GLY A 139 14.26 14.53 2.66
C GLY A 139 14.05 16.04 2.80
N GLY A 140 13.82 16.56 4.02
CA GLY A 140 13.58 17.98 4.25
C GLY A 140 12.14 18.44 3.94
N GLY A 141 11.23 17.51 3.62
CA GLY A 141 9.81 17.77 3.41
C GLY A 141 8.98 17.60 4.68
N THR A 142 7.72 18.02 4.65
CA THR A 142 6.76 17.72 5.72
C THR A 142 6.11 16.37 5.51
N GLY A 143 6.07 15.53 6.54
CA GLY A 143 5.32 14.26 6.50
C GLY A 143 3.82 14.49 6.29
N ASP A 144 3.16 13.55 5.63
CA ASP A 144 1.72 13.58 5.42
C ASP A 144 1.02 13.17 6.72
N ARG A 145 0.48 14.16 7.43
CA ARG A 145 -0.11 13.98 8.75
C ARG A 145 -1.54 13.50 8.58
N SER A 146 -1.79 12.24 8.94
CA SER A 146 -3.14 11.73 9.10
C SER A 146 -3.89 12.56 10.16
N ILE A 147 -5.20 12.77 9.98
CA ILE A 147 -6.05 13.60 10.86
C ILE A 147 -5.96 13.19 12.34
N LEU A 148 -5.67 11.91 12.61
CA LEU A 148 -5.46 11.36 13.96
C LEU A 148 -4.09 11.72 14.58
N SER A 149 -3.09 12.14 13.78
CA SER A 149 -1.77 12.58 14.25
C SER A 149 -1.75 14.03 14.74
N LEU A 150 -2.72 14.87 14.32
CA LEU A 150 -2.84 16.27 14.75
C LEU A 150 -3.04 16.43 16.27
N GLY A 151 -3.59 15.42 16.95
CA GLY A 151 -3.75 15.43 18.42
C GLY A 151 -2.51 15.01 19.21
N SER A 152 -1.44 14.56 18.55
CA SER A 152 -0.23 14.02 19.21
C SER A 152 0.94 15.00 19.28
N SER A 153 0.68 16.31 19.24
CA SER A 153 1.66 17.34 19.62
C SER A 153 1.95 17.27 21.13
N ILE A 154 2.56 16.18 21.61
CA ILE A 154 2.85 15.99 23.03
C ILE A 154 4.27 16.50 23.37
N TYR A 155 5.21 16.57 22.41
CA TYR A 155 6.53 17.16 22.69
C TYR A 155 7.09 17.91 21.48
N GLY A 156 6.93 19.23 21.51
CA GLY A 156 7.44 20.14 20.48
C GLY A 156 6.97 21.58 20.70
N ARG A 157 7.00 22.04 21.95
CA ARG A 157 6.90 23.44 22.33
C ARG A 157 8.14 23.72 23.17
N ASP A 158 9.16 24.27 22.50
CA ASP A 158 9.79 25.56 22.82
C ASP A 158 10.61 26.02 21.60
#